data_AF-A0ABD2N5G4-F1
#
_entry.id   AF-A0ABD2N5G4-F1
#
_cell.length_a   1.000
_cell.length_b   1.000
_cell.length_c   1.000
_cell.angle_alpha   90.00
_cell.angle_beta   90.00
_cell.angle_gamma   90.00
#
_symmetry.space_group_name_H-M   'P 1'
#
loop_
_entity.id
_entity.type
_entity.pdbx_description
1 polymer ?
#
loop_
_entity_poly.entity_id
_entity_poly.type
_entity_poly.pdbx_seq_one_letter_code
_entity_poly.pdbx_strand_id
1 'polypeptide(L)'
;MFDIIPFCVFCQKRTSKLKSFSEETLWKCSEILCIRKENNLVGKYVILPNEINDFQLYHSDCYRRFTALPPKHRVSKAATSPSTSQQ
;
A
#
# COMPACT_ATOMS: atom_id res chain seq x y z
N MET A 1 -22.64 -10.46 -21.32
CA MET A 1 -21.80 -9.47 -20.62
C MET A 1 -20.96 -10.24 -19.61
N PHE A 2 -19.65 -10.04 -19.56
CA PHE A 2 -18.85 -10.63 -18.50
C PHE A 2 -19.01 -9.74 -17.27
N ASP A 3 -19.74 -10.23 -16.27
CA ASP A 3 -19.81 -9.56 -14.97
C ASP A 3 -18.42 -9.58 -14.34
N ILE A 4 -17.71 -8.45 -14.41
CA ILE A 4 -16.40 -8.31 -13.78
C ILE A 4 -16.64 -8.17 -12.27
N ILE A 5 -16.35 -9.25 -11.54
CA ILE A 5 -16.64 -9.29 -10.11
C ILE A 5 -15.52 -8.58 -9.33
N PRO A 6 -15.83 -7.57 -8.51
CA PRO A 6 -14.83 -6.85 -7.75
C PRO A 6 -14.15 -7.74 -6.70
N PHE A 7 -12.85 -7.54 -6.53
CA PHE A 7 -12.03 -8.29 -5.58
C PHE A 7 -10.95 -7.41 -4.94
N CYS A 8 -10.47 -7.84 -3.78
CA CYS A 8 -9.36 -7.16 -3.10
C CYS A 8 -8.02 -7.57 -3.71
N VAL A 9 -7.22 -6.62 -4.19
CA VAL A 9 -5.91 -6.90 -4.79
C VAL A 9 -4.88 -7.50 -3.82
N PHE A 10 -5.10 -7.34 -2.51
CA PHE A 10 -4.17 -7.83 -1.48
C PHE A 10 -4.47 -9.25 -1.00
N CYS A 11 -5.75 -9.62 -0.89
CA CYS A 11 -6.17 -10.93 -0.36
C CYS A 11 -6.95 -11.78 -1.36
N GLN A 12 -7.24 -11.25 -2.55
CA GLN A 12 -8.03 -11.85 -3.62
C GLN A 12 -9.45 -12.28 -3.21
N LYS A 13 -9.91 -11.88 -2.02
CA LYS A 13 -11.27 -12.15 -1.55
C LYS A 13 -12.24 -11.08 -2.02
N ARG A 14 -13.48 -11.52 -2.24
CA ARG A 14 -14.64 -10.69 -2.62
C ARG A 14 -15.57 -10.41 -1.43
N THR A 15 -15.23 -10.96 -0.26
CA THR A 15 -15.99 -10.84 0.98
C THR A 15 -15.79 -9.46 1.59
N SER A 16 -16.79 -8.91 2.28
CA SER A 16 -16.70 -7.62 3.01
C SER A 16 -16.67 -6.35 2.14
N LYS A 17 -16.85 -5.18 2.78
CA LYS A 17 -16.81 -3.86 2.12
C LYS A 17 -15.46 -3.60 1.45
N LEU A 18 -15.46 -3.66 0.12
CA LEU A 18 -14.36 -3.24 -0.75
C LEU A 18 -14.41 -1.72 -0.95
N LYS A 19 -13.23 -1.10 -1.08
CA LYS A 19 -13.06 0.32 -1.41
C LYS A 19 -12.28 0.46 -2.71
N SER A 20 -12.66 1.46 -3.51
CA SER A 20 -11.92 1.87 -4.69
C SER A 20 -10.63 2.58 -4.31
N PHE A 21 -9.62 2.39 -5.15
CA PHE A 21 -8.39 3.16 -5.08
C PHE A 21 -8.65 4.60 -5.51
N SER A 22 -7.98 5.52 -4.81
CA SER A 22 -7.75 6.89 -5.25
C SER A 22 -6.29 7.02 -5.70
N GLU A 23 -5.98 8.03 -6.51
CA GLU A 23 -4.61 8.25 -7.00
C GLU A 23 -3.59 8.31 -5.85
N GLU A 24 -3.93 9.03 -4.78
CA GLU A 24 -3.08 9.12 -3.59
C GLU A 24 -2.82 7.75 -2.95
N THR A 25 -3.85 6.91 -2.84
CA THR A 25 -3.70 5.57 -2.23
C THR A 25 -2.89 4.63 -3.12
N LEU A 26 -3.03 4.72 -4.44
CA LEU A 26 -2.25 3.93 -5.40
C LEU A 26 -0.78 4.32 -5.36
N TRP A 27 -0.50 5.63 -5.36
CA TRP A 27 0.85 6.15 -5.27
C TRP A 27 1.54 5.69 -3.97
N LYS A 28 0.87 5.84 -2.82
CA LYS A 28 1.35 5.32 -1.52
C LYS A 28 1.59 3.81 -1.55
N CYS A 29 0.68 3.04 -2.15
CA CYS A 29 0.86 1.59 -2.28
C CYS A 29 2.06 1.25 -3.16
N SER A 30 2.32 2.01 -4.22
CA SER A 30 3.46 1.82 -5.12
C SER A 30 4.79 2.04 -4.40
N GLU A 31 4.91 3.14 -3.64
CA GLU A 31 6.11 3.41 -2.82
C GLU A 31 6.35 2.27 -1.81
N ILE A 32 5.31 1.86 -1.09
CA ILE A 32 5.42 0.78 -0.10
C ILE A 32 5.71 -0.58 -0.75
N LEU A 33 5.16 -0.84 -1.94
CA LEU A 33 5.47 -2.03 -2.71
C LEU A 33 6.94 -2.07 -3.10
N CYS A 34 7.51 -0.92 -3.51
CA CYS A 34 8.93 -0.79 -3.80
C CYS A 34 9.80 -1.14 -2.58
N ILE A 35 9.51 -0.53 -1.42
CA ILE A 35 10.20 -0.80 -0.16
C ILE A 35 10.08 -2.29 0.22
N ARG A 36 8.88 -2.87 0.10
CA ARG A 36 8.65 -4.30 0.40
C ARG A 36 9.39 -5.22 -0.57
N LYS A 37 9.50 -4.88 -1.85
CA LYS A 37 10.25 -5.65 -2.85
C LYS A 37 11.75 -5.63 -2.53
N GLU A 38 12.30 -4.45 -2.30
CA GLU A 38 13.72 -4.28 -1.98
C GLU A 38 14.12 -5.02 -0.69
N ASN A 39 13.27 -4.93 0.35
CA ASN A 39 13.51 -5.54 1.65
C ASN A 39 12.93 -6.96 1.78
N ASN A 40 12.48 -7.56 0.68
CA ASN A 40 11.93 -8.92 0.64
C ASN A 40 10.79 -9.20 1.65
N LEU A 41 9.98 -8.19 1.96
CA LEU A 41 8.89 -8.27 2.92
C LEU A 41 7.64 -8.97 2.37
N VAL A 42 6.76 -9.42 3.27
CA VAL A 42 5.44 -9.99 2.91
C VAL A 42 4.67 -9.01 2.04
N GLY A 43 4.04 -9.49 0.96
CA GLY A 43 3.30 -8.64 0.02
C GLY A 43 4.16 -8.02 -1.09
N LYS A 44 5.45 -8.36 -1.21
CA LYS A 44 6.31 -7.94 -2.34
C LYS A 44 5.81 -8.36 -3.73
N TYR A 45 4.99 -9.41 -3.79
CA TYR A 45 4.39 -9.94 -5.02
C TYR A 45 2.97 -9.41 -5.29
N VAL A 46 2.50 -8.42 -4.52
CA VAL A 46 1.20 -7.79 -4.79
C VAL A 46 1.27 -7.07 -6.13
N ILE A 47 0.27 -7.32 -6.98
CA ILE A 47 0.09 -6.64 -8.25
C ILE A 47 -0.92 -5.52 -8.02
N LEU A 48 -0.44 -4.28 -7.99
CA LEU A 48 -1.29 -3.11 -7.93
C LEU A 48 -1.89 -2.83 -9.31
N PRO A 49 -3.12 -2.31 -9.39
CA PRO A 49 -3.70 -1.89 -10.64
C PRO A 49 -2.94 -0.67 -11.18
N ASN A 50 -2.74 -0.63 -12.50
CA ASN A 50 -2.06 0.49 -13.17
C ASN A 50 -2.96 1.73 -13.23
N GLU A 51 -4.27 1.52 -13.26
CA GLU A 51 -5.31 2.54 -13.35
C GLU A 51 -6.41 2.26 -12.32
N ILE A 52 -7.13 3.30 -11.91
CA ILE A 52 -8.25 3.16 -10.97
C ILE A 52 -9.41 2.49 -11.70
N ASN A 53 -9.82 1.33 -11.20
CA ASN A 53 -10.87 0.51 -11.79
C ASN A 53 -11.88 0.06 -10.72
N ASP A 54 -13.11 -0.23 -11.15
CA ASP A 54 -14.20 -0.65 -10.24
C ASP A 54 -14.11 -2.11 -9.77
N PHE A 55 -13.19 -2.89 -10.33
CA PHE A 55 -13.05 -4.32 -10.02
C PHE A 55 -11.79 -4.68 -9.22
N GLN A 56 -10.71 -3.92 -9.38
CA GLN A 56 -9.48 -4.05 -8.59
C GLN A 56 -9.55 -3.14 -7.37
N LEU A 57 -10.21 -3.63 -6.32
CA LEU A 57 -10.50 -2.86 -5.11
C LEU A 57 -9.60 -3.31 -3.95
N TYR A 58 -9.84 -2.79 -2.74
CA TYR A 58 -9.14 -3.23 -1.53
C TYR A 58 -10.03 -3.24 -0.28
N HIS A 59 -9.67 -4.07 0.69
CA HIS A 59 -10.22 -3.97 2.05
C HIS A 59 -9.43 -2.97 2.88
N SER A 60 -10.13 -2.20 3.73
CA SER A 60 -9.49 -1.23 4.62
C SER A 60 -8.43 -1.90 5.52
N ASP A 61 -8.71 -3.10 6.04
CA ASP A 61 -7.75 -3.87 6.84
C ASP A 61 -6.55 -4.36 6.03
N CYS A 62 -6.78 -4.85 4.81
CA CYS A 62 -5.69 -5.27 3.92
C CYS A 62 -4.78 -4.09 3.58
N TYR A 63 -5.37 -2.96 3.23
CA TYR A 63 -4.63 -1.72 2.97
C TYR A 63 -3.84 -1.27 4.20
N ARG A 64 -4.45 -1.28 5.40
CA ARG A 64 -3.74 -0.92 6.64
C ARG A 64 -2.56 -1.85 6.94
N ARG A 65 -2.73 -3.15 6.72
CA ARG A 65 -1.66 -4.15 6.92
C ARG A 65 -0.55 -4.03 5.87
N PHE A 66 -0.91 -3.75 4.63
CA PHE A 66 0.05 -3.56 3.55
C PHE A 66 0.84 -2.26 3.71
N THR A 67 0.17 -1.17 4.06
CA THR A 67 0.82 0.12 4.28
C THR A 67 1.56 0.22 5.62
N ALA A 68 1.29 -0.67 6.57
CA ALA A 68 2.08 -0.80 7.78
C ALA A 68 3.47 -1.38 7.48
N LEU A 69 4.46 -0.51 7.30
CA LEU A 69 5.87 -0.90 7.25
C LEU A 69 6.41 -1.24 8.65
N PRO A 70 7.37 -2.18 8.75
CA PRO A 70 8.09 -2.42 9.99
C PRO A 70 8.79 -1.14 10.48
N PRO A 71 8.95 -0.94 11.80
CA PRO A 71 9.57 0.28 12.35
C PRO A 71 10.92 0.61 11.72
N LYS A 72 11.71 -0.40 11.37
CA LYS A 72 13.04 -0.28 10.73
C LYS A 72 13.01 0.36 9.34
N HIS A 73 11.87 0.34 8.66
CA HIS A 73 11.67 0.90 7.33
C HIS A 73 10.64 2.04 7.32
N ARG A 74 10.12 2.43 8.50
CA ARG A 74 9.42 3.70 8.65
C ARG A 74 10.49 4.76 8.66
N VAL A 75 10.88 5.27 7.50
CA VAL A 75 11.63 6.51 7.44
C VAL A 75 10.69 7.56 8.01
N SER A 76 10.87 7.86 9.29
CA SER A 76 10.30 9.05 9.87
C SER A 76 10.82 10.18 9.03
N LYS A 77 9.95 10.77 8.21
CA LYS A 77 10.09 12.17 7.80
C LYS A 77 9.87 13.05 9.04
N ALA A 78 10.54 12.71 10.14
CA ALA A 78 10.71 13.57 11.29
C ALA A 78 11.96 14.37 10.94
N ALA A 79 11.70 15.63 10.57
CA ALA A 79 12.62 16.74 10.58
C ALA A 79 14.09 16.37 10.84
N THR A 80 14.90 16.43 9.78
CA THR A 80 16.29 16.84 9.91
C THR A 80 16.28 18.27 10.46
N SER A 81 16.11 18.42 11.78
CA SER A 81 16.61 19.58 12.48
C SER A 81 18.08 19.27 12.74
N PRO A 82 19.05 19.98 12.11
CA PRO A 82 20.44 19.84 12.51
C PRO A 82 20.55 20.32 13.95
N SER A 83 20.68 19.38 14.89
CA SER A 83 21.17 19.66 16.23
C SER A 83 22.64 20.03 16.11
N THR A 84 22.92 21.29 15.81
CA THR A 84 24.25 21.86 16.00
C THR A 84 24.48 22.01 17.49
N SER A 85 25.15 21.02 18.08
CA SER A 85 25.97 21.22 19.28
C SER A 85 27.21 22.02 18.88
N GLN A 86 27.45 23.13 19.58
CA GLN A 86 28.76 23.75 19.90
C GLN A 86 28.42 25.04 20.68
N GLN A 87 28.59 25.01 22.00
CA GLN A 87 29.77 25.50 22.75
C GLN A 87 29.83 27.02 22.83
#